data_AF-A0A950F8W2-F1
#
_entry.id   AF-A0A950F8W2-F1
#
_cell.length_a   1.000
_cell.length_b   1.000
_cell.length_c   1.000
_cell.angle_alpha   90.00
_cell.angle_beta   90.00
_cell.angle_gamma   90.00
#
_symmetry.space_group_name_H-M   'P 1'
#
loop_
_entity.id
_entity.type
_entity.pdbx_description
1 polymer ?
#
loop_
_entity_poly.entity_id
_entity_poly.type
_entity_poly.pdbx_seq_one_letter_code
_entity_poly.pdbx_strand_id
1 'polypeptide(L)'
;MTQAQMTAYLAAKVGISKRQAKSMLDELNELVTRQLKQKGSLRLAGFGVFRKRKLKARIGRNPATGEQIKIPARTRLRFTPAKALKDSILGVRLRPARMKGAYQLPRLELLDNPPLEKSKADEVALEQRARVLEQKLAGFGVPAQVIAMQPGPVVTLYKLEPGERVKVSQIVNLADDLALALRAPAVRMLAPIPGEAAVGIEIPNGKREPVYLRELLTAEEFKKAASPLTVALGKDIAGRPVWADLAAMPHLLIAGATGTGKSVLIHAMLASILFKATADEVRFILIDPKMLELSVYEGIPHLLVPVVMEVEKAAAALVWAMGEVEARYR
;
A
#
# COMPACT_ATOMS: atom_id res chain seq x y z
N MET A 1 -7.12 40.70 -11.48
CA MET A 1 -5.89 41.49 -11.30
C MET A 1 -5.65 42.32 -12.57
N THR A 2 -5.52 43.64 -12.47
CA THR A 2 -5.21 44.55 -13.60
C THR A 2 -3.70 44.63 -13.83
N GLN A 3 -3.23 45.15 -14.98
CA GLN A 3 -1.80 45.30 -15.27
C GLN A 3 -1.08 46.14 -14.21
N ALA A 4 -1.71 47.21 -13.72
CA ALA A 4 -1.18 48.03 -12.63
C ALA A 4 -1.00 47.24 -11.32
N GLN A 5 -1.96 46.36 -11.00
CA GLN A 5 -1.87 45.46 -9.83
C GLN A 5 -0.77 44.42 -10.01
N MET A 6 -0.58 43.85 -11.22
CA MET A 6 0.52 42.91 -11.49
C MET A 6 1.88 43.58 -11.33
N THR A 7 2.03 44.80 -11.87
CA THR A 7 3.27 45.59 -11.76
C THR A 7 3.60 45.88 -10.30
N ALA A 8 2.61 46.31 -9.51
CA ALA A 8 2.81 46.57 -8.09
C ALA A 8 3.20 45.30 -7.32
N TYR A 9 2.57 44.17 -7.62
CA TYR A 9 2.90 42.88 -7.01
C TYR A 9 4.33 42.43 -7.34
N LEU A 10 4.73 42.47 -8.61
CA LEU A 10 6.07 42.08 -9.04
C LEU A 10 7.16 43.00 -8.48
N ALA A 11 6.92 44.31 -8.47
CA ALA A 11 7.81 45.29 -7.89
C ALA A 11 8.08 44.99 -6.40
N ALA A 12 7.02 44.76 -5.62
CA ALA A 12 7.14 44.44 -4.20
C ALA A 12 7.82 43.09 -3.95
N LYS A 13 7.48 42.05 -4.73
CA LYS A 13 7.98 40.68 -4.51
C LYS A 13 9.44 40.50 -4.90
N VAL A 14 9.89 41.16 -5.96
CA VAL A 14 11.26 41.05 -6.52
C VAL A 14 12.18 42.16 -5.97
N GLY A 15 11.62 43.20 -5.34
CA GLY A 15 12.40 44.32 -4.79
C GLY A 15 12.87 45.32 -5.84
N ILE A 16 12.12 45.47 -6.94
CA ILE A 16 12.43 46.40 -8.03
C ILE A 16 11.42 47.56 -8.09
N SER A 17 11.77 48.64 -8.77
CA SER A 17 10.83 49.76 -8.94
C SER A 17 9.62 49.35 -9.79
N LYS A 18 8.46 49.98 -9.57
CA LYS A 18 7.26 49.79 -10.40
C LYS A 18 7.53 50.10 -11.89
N ARG A 19 8.44 51.04 -12.18
CA ARG A 19 8.86 51.38 -13.54
C ARG A 19 9.61 50.23 -14.20
N GLN A 20 10.56 49.62 -13.50
CA GLN A 20 11.31 48.45 -13.98
C GLN A 20 10.38 47.24 -14.19
N ALA A 21 9.51 46.95 -13.22
CA ALA A 21 8.54 45.85 -13.34
C ALA A 21 7.59 46.04 -14.54
N LYS A 22 7.17 47.28 -14.83
CA LYS A 22 6.36 47.60 -16.01
C LYS A 22 7.14 47.34 -17.30
N SER A 23 8.37 47.85 -17.39
CA SER A 23 9.25 47.65 -18.56
C SER A 23 9.43 46.17 -18.89
N MET A 24 9.67 45.33 -17.87
CA MET A 24 9.83 43.89 -18.07
C MET A 24 8.56 43.21 -18.60
N LEU A 25 7.37 43.63 -18.13
CA LEU A 25 6.10 43.10 -18.66
C LEU A 25 5.87 43.53 -20.12
N ASP A 26 6.23 44.75 -20.47
CA ASP A 26 6.11 45.26 -21.83
C ASP A 26 7.07 44.54 -22.79
N GLU A 27 8.33 44.31 -22.37
CA GLU A 27 9.31 43.52 -23.13
C GLU A 27 8.87 42.06 -23.30
N LEU A 28 8.28 41.45 -22.26
CA LEU A 28 7.73 40.10 -22.34
C LEU A 28 6.61 40.02 -23.38
N ASN A 29 5.70 41.01 -23.41
CA ASN A 29 4.64 41.09 -24.41
C ASN A 29 5.19 41.21 -25.83
N GLU A 30 6.25 42.01 -26.01
CA GLU A 30 6.91 42.15 -27.31
C GLU A 30 7.58 40.83 -27.74
N LEU A 31 8.30 40.17 -26.83
CA LEU A 31 8.93 38.87 -27.07
C LEU A 31 7.91 37.81 -27.49
N VAL A 32 6.78 37.72 -26.76
CA VAL A 32 5.69 36.80 -27.07
C VAL A 32 5.13 37.08 -28.46
N THR A 33 4.90 38.35 -28.78
CA THR A 33 4.39 38.77 -30.08
C THR A 33 5.34 38.40 -31.21
N ARG A 34 6.65 38.66 -31.03
CA ARG A 34 7.70 38.36 -32.00
C ARG A 34 7.84 36.86 -32.26
N GLN A 35 7.91 36.06 -31.20
CA GLN A 35 8.03 34.59 -31.33
C GLN A 35 6.81 33.97 -31.99
N LEU A 36 5.60 34.42 -31.65
CA LEU A 36 4.39 33.95 -32.31
C LEU A 36 4.32 34.39 -33.77
N LYS A 37 4.81 35.57 -34.13
CA LYS A 37 4.95 36.01 -35.54
C LYS A 37 5.87 35.09 -36.33
N GLN A 38 7.07 34.82 -35.82
CA GLN A 38 8.12 34.08 -36.52
C GLN A 38 7.92 32.56 -36.52
N LYS A 39 7.80 31.94 -35.34
CA LYS A 39 7.79 30.48 -35.16
C LYS A 39 6.39 29.89 -35.01
N GLY A 40 5.37 30.75 -34.85
CA GLY A 40 3.99 30.32 -34.66
C GLY A 40 3.72 29.60 -33.34
N SER A 41 4.70 29.48 -32.43
CA SER A 41 4.51 28.90 -31.10
C SER A 41 5.50 29.46 -30.09
N LEU A 42 5.09 29.48 -28.82
CA LEU A 42 5.93 29.83 -27.68
C LEU A 42 5.53 28.95 -26.49
N ARG A 43 6.54 28.33 -25.86
CA ARG A 43 6.37 27.55 -24.62
C ARG A 43 6.96 28.34 -23.47
N LEU A 44 6.15 28.59 -22.45
CA LEU A 44 6.58 29.15 -21.17
C LEU A 44 6.50 28.02 -20.15
N ALA A 45 7.65 27.63 -19.59
CA ALA A 45 7.73 26.56 -18.60
C ALA A 45 6.84 26.87 -17.39
N GLY A 46 6.18 25.86 -16.83
CA GLY A 46 5.25 26.02 -15.70
C GLY A 46 3.92 26.72 -16.01
N PHE A 47 3.85 27.55 -17.08
CA PHE A 47 2.68 28.36 -17.38
C PHE A 47 1.82 27.78 -18.52
N GLY A 48 2.40 27.56 -19.70
CA GLY A 48 1.65 27.01 -20.82
C GLY A 48 2.27 27.26 -22.19
N VAL A 49 1.51 26.91 -23.23
CA VAL A 49 1.97 26.98 -24.62
C VAL A 49 0.99 27.79 -25.45
N PHE A 50 1.51 28.82 -26.13
CA PHE A 50 0.80 29.55 -27.17
C PHE A 50 1.12 28.94 -28.54
N ARG A 51 0.10 28.71 -29.37
CA ARG A 51 0.26 28.22 -30.75
C ARG A 51 -0.69 28.92 -31.71
N LYS A 52 -0.16 29.37 -32.84
CA LYS A 52 -0.95 29.72 -34.02
C LYS A 52 -1.49 28.43 -34.64
N ARG A 53 -2.80 28.33 -34.77
CA ARG A 53 -3.48 27.21 -35.41
C ARG A 53 -4.25 27.70 -36.62
N LYS A 54 -3.91 27.15 -37.79
CA LYS A 54 -4.70 27.32 -39.02
C LYS A 54 -5.92 26.40 -38.93
N LEU A 55 -7.11 26.96 -38.97
CA LEU A 55 -8.36 26.22 -39.05
C LEU A 55 -8.78 26.14 -40.51
N LYS A 56 -9.03 24.93 -41.01
CA LYS A 56 -9.58 24.71 -42.36
C LYS A 56 -11.04 25.17 -42.42
N ALA A 57 -11.50 25.56 -43.60
CA ALA A 57 -12.91 25.85 -43.83
C ALA A 57 -13.74 24.59 -43.54
N ARG A 58 -14.91 24.78 -42.93
CA ARG A 58 -15.83 23.69 -42.60
C ARG A 58 -17.26 24.19 -42.55
N ILE A 59 -18.21 23.29 -42.79
CA ILE A 59 -19.63 23.58 -42.59
C ILE A 59 -19.93 23.38 -41.10
N GLY A 60 -20.50 24.40 -40.46
CA GLY A 60 -20.98 24.35 -39.09
C GLY A 60 -22.48 24.62 -39.04
N ARG A 61 -23.10 24.43 -37.88
CA ARG A 61 -24.49 24.83 -37.64
C ARG A 61 -24.51 26.11 -36.81
N ASN A 62 -25.41 27.03 -37.13
CA ASN A 62 -25.66 28.19 -36.28
C ASN A 62 -26.29 27.71 -34.96
N PRO A 63 -25.69 27.98 -33.79
CA PRO A 63 -26.22 27.52 -32.50
C PRO A 63 -27.63 28.03 -32.18
N ALA A 64 -28.05 29.16 -32.76
CA ALA A 64 -29.35 29.78 -32.49
C ALA A 64 -30.44 29.35 -33.49
N THR A 65 -30.09 29.08 -34.75
CA THR A 65 -31.08 28.85 -35.83
C THR A 65 -30.98 27.45 -36.47
N GLY A 66 -29.94 26.67 -36.16
CA GLY A 66 -29.75 25.31 -36.69
C GLY A 66 -29.29 25.23 -38.16
N GLU A 67 -29.37 26.32 -38.91
CA GLU A 67 -28.98 26.40 -40.31
C GLU A 67 -27.49 26.10 -40.54
N GLN A 68 -27.18 25.50 -41.69
CA GLN A 68 -25.82 25.20 -42.08
C GLN A 68 -25.11 26.48 -42.57
N ILE A 69 -24.07 26.88 -41.86
CA ILE A 69 -23.22 28.02 -42.21
C ILE A 69 -21.82 27.58 -42.60
N LYS A 70 -21.31 28.11 -43.70
CA LYS A 70 -19.93 27.89 -44.14
C LYS A 70 -18.99 28.73 -43.29
N ILE A 71 -18.20 28.07 -42.44
CA ILE A 71 -17.19 28.74 -41.62
C ILE A 71 -15.90 28.81 -42.45
N PRO A 72 -15.42 30.02 -42.83
CA PRO A 72 -14.22 30.16 -43.64
C PRO A 72 -12.97 29.75 -42.86
N ALA A 73 -11.92 29.42 -43.61
CA ALA A 73 -10.61 29.15 -43.03
C ALA A 73 -10.10 30.40 -42.31
N ARG A 74 -9.53 30.24 -41.11
CA ARG A 74 -8.94 31.35 -40.35
C ARG A 74 -7.83 30.88 -39.44
N THR A 75 -6.90 31.78 -39.14
CA THR A 75 -5.85 31.52 -38.16
C THR A 75 -6.33 32.01 -36.79
N ARG A 76 -6.20 31.17 -35.76
CA ARG A 76 -6.47 31.56 -34.36
C ARG A 76 -5.25 31.31 -33.50
N LEU A 77 -5.09 32.13 -32.46
CA LEU A 77 -4.14 31.87 -31.38
C LEU A 77 -4.82 30.97 -30.34
N ARG A 78 -4.19 29.85 -29.98
CA ARG A 78 -4.65 28.96 -28.91
C ARG A 78 -3.62 28.99 -27.78
N PHE A 79 -4.07 29.26 -26.57
CA PHE A 79 -3.32 29.00 -25.35
C PHE A 79 -3.71 27.63 -24.78
N THR A 80 -2.72 26.85 -24.38
CA THR A 80 -2.91 25.59 -23.66
C THR A 80 -2.17 25.68 -22.33
N PRO A 81 -2.88 25.77 -21.19
CA PRO A 81 -2.25 25.82 -19.87
C PRO A 81 -1.40 24.59 -19.62
N ALA A 82 -0.25 24.76 -18.96
CA ALA A 82 0.61 23.64 -18.54
C ALA A 82 -0.11 22.73 -17.54
N LYS A 83 0.29 21.46 -17.49
CA LYS A 83 -0.30 20.48 -16.56
C LYS A 83 -0.18 20.95 -15.10
N ALA A 84 1.02 21.35 -14.67
CA ALA A 84 1.25 21.89 -13.33
C ALA A 84 0.32 23.06 -12.96
N LEU A 85 0.09 24.00 -13.90
CA LEU A 85 -0.83 25.13 -13.69
C LEU A 85 -2.30 24.68 -13.62
N LYS A 86 -2.69 23.66 -14.37
CA LYS A 86 -4.05 23.09 -14.27
C LYS A 86 -4.25 22.38 -12.95
N ASP A 87 -3.28 21.57 -12.55
CA ASP A 87 -3.34 20.73 -11.36
C ASP A 87 -3.37 21.60 -10.09
N SER A 88 -2.65 22.73 -10.07
CA SER A 88 -2.67 23.66 -8.93
C SER A 88 -3.95 24.48 -8.79
N ILE A 89 -4.67 24.74 -9.89
CA ILE A 89 -5.88 25.58 -9.89
C ILE A 89 -7.15 24.73 -9.79
N LEU A 90 -7.20 23.60 -10.49
CA LEU A 90 -8.40 22.77 -10.62
C LEU A 90 -8.41 21.59 -9.64
N GLY A 91 -7.34 21.43 -8.85
CA GLY A 91 -7.01 20.19 -8.16
C GLY A 91 -6.63 19.09 -9.14
N VAL A 92 -5.92 18.07 -8.66
CA VAL A 92 -5.73 16.85 -9.44
C VAL A 92 -7.11 16.23 -9.64
N ARG A 93 -7.70 16.35 -10.83
CA ARG A 93 -8.89 15.56 -11.19
C ARG A 93 -8.43 14.11 -11.37
N LEU A 94 -8.41 13.38 -10.27
CA LEU A 94 -8.31 11.93 -10.24
C LEU A 94 -9.60 11.36 -10.81
N ARG A 95 -9.71 11.35 -12.13
CA ARG A 95 -10.74 10.57 -12.81
C ARG A 95 -10.15 9.20 -13.05
N PRO A 96 -10.71 8.13 -12.45
CA PRO A 96 -10.24 6.79 -12.73
C PRO A 96 -10.37 6.53 -14.22
N ALA A 97 -9.37 5.86 -14.80
CA ALA A 97 -9.53 5.24 -16.09
C ALA A 97 -10.64 4.19 -15.95
N ARG A 98 -11.87 4.53 -16.35
CA ARG A 98 -12.92 3.53 -16.54
C ARG A 98 -12.49 2.65 -17.71
N MET A 99 -11.96 1.46 -17.42
CA MET A 99 -11.78 0.45 -18.45
C MET A 99 -13.15 0.13 -19.04
N LYS A 100 -13.25 0.12 -20.38
CA LYS A 100 -14.44 -0.36 -21.07
C LYS A 100 -14.42 -1.89 -21.05
N GLY A 101 -15.22 -2.50 -20.19
CA GLY A 101 -15.36 -3.96 -20.05
C GLY A 101 -15.55 -4.37 -18.58
N ALA A 102 -16.17 -5.52 -18.33
CA ALA A 102 -16.30 -6.05 -16.97
C ALA A 102 -14.93 -6.55 -16.49
N TYR A 103 -14.38 -5.92 -15.45
CA TYR A 103 -13.16 -6.41 -14.79
C TYR A 103 -13.43 -7.81 -14.23
N GLN A 104 -12.57 -8.77 -14.55
CA GLN A 104 -12.67 -10.14 -14.04
C GLN A 104 -11.64 -10.32 -12.93
N LEU A 105 -12.07 -10.93 -11.83
CA LEU A 105 -11.16 -11.30 -10.75
C LEU A 105 -10.12 -12.31 -11.28
N PRO A 106 -8.85 -12.18 -10.86
CA PRO A 106 -7.81 -13.13 -11.21
C PRO A 106 -8.14 -14.52 -10.65
N ARG A 107 -7.74 -15.57 -11.36
CA ARG A 107 -7.95 -16.95 -10.91
C ARG A 107 -6.83 -17.40 -9.98
N LEU A 108 -7.16 -18.19 -8.97
CA LEU A 108 -6.22 -18.64 -7.92
C LEU A 108 -5.07 -19.51 -8.46
N GLU A 109 -5.16 -20.04 -9.68
CA GLU A 109 -4.08 -20.78 -10.33
C GLU A 109 -2.84 -19.93 -10.62
N LEU A 110 -2.94 -18.61 -10.55
CA LEU A 110 -1.78 -17.71 -10.60
C LEU A 110 -0.88 -17.82 -9.36
N LEU A 111 -1.36 -18.44 -8.28
CA LEU A 111 -0.62 -18.64 -7.04
C LEU A 111 -0.09 -20.07 -6.93
N ASP A 112 1.07 -20.22 -6.29
CA ASP A 112 1.69 -21.52 -6.05
C ASP A 112 0.86 -22.40 -5.10
N ASN A 113 0.83 -23.70 -5.38
CA ASN A 113 0.20 -24.68 -4.49
C ASN A 113 1.10 -25.01 -3.30
N PRO A 114 0.52 -25.25 -2.11
CA PRO A 114 1.28 -25.85 -1.02
C PRO A 114 1.72 -27.29 -1.39
N PRO A 115 2.87 -27.76 -0.88
CA PRO A 115 3.32 -29.14 -1.05
C PRO A 115 2.34 -30.14 -0.39
N LEU A 116 2.26 -31.36 -0.95
CA LEU A 116 1.23 -32.36 -0.61
C LEU A 116 1.51 -33.19 0.66
N GLU A 117 2.72 -33.16 1.22
CA GLU A 117 3.12 -34.07 2.29
C GLU A 117 3.21 -33.41 3.67
N LYS A 118 2.50 -33.98 4.66
CA LYS A 118 2.78 -33.85 6.09
C LYS A 118 3.30 -35.21 6.59
N SER A 119 4.49 -35.26 7.18
CA SER A 119 5.15 -36.53 7.49
C SER A 119 4.77 -37.07 8.87
N LYS A 120 4.53 -38.37 8.99
CA LYS A 120 4.34 -39.06 10.30
C LYS A 120 5.62 -39.09 11.16
N ALA A 121 6.79 -38.78 10.61
CA ALA A 121 8.06 -38.78 11.35
C ALA A 121 8.13 -37.68 12.42
N ASP A 122 7.20 -36.73 12.41
CA ASP A 122 7.21 -35.58 13.30
C ASP A 122 6.79 -35.91 14.75
N GLU A 123 5.92 -36.89 14.98
CA GLU A 123 5.39 -37.18 16.33
C GLU A 123 6.45 -37.75 17.29
N VAL A 124 7.20 -38.76 16.86
CA VAL A 124 8.32 -39.33 17.64
C VAL A 124 9.40 -38.29 17.91
N ALA A 125 9.69 -37.43 16.93
CA ALA A 125 10.67 -36.35 17.08
C ALA A 125 10.20 -35.28 18.08
N LEU A 126 8.90 -34.98 18.12
CA LEU A 126 8.29 -34.05 19.08
C LEU A 126 8.39 -34.57 20.51
N GLU A 127 8.08 -35.85 20.74
CA GLU A 127 8.22 -36.46 22.08
C GLU A 127 9.67 -36.46 22.57
N GLN A 128 10.64 -36.78 21.68
CA GLN A 128 12.05 -36.71 22.03
C GLN A 128 12.48 -35.29 22.40
N ARG A 129 11.99 -34.28 21.66
CA ARG A 129 12.23 -32.86 21.99
C ARG A 129 11.62 -32.46 23.32
N ALA A 130 10.41 -32.93 23.64
CA ALA A 130 9.78 -32.69 24.93
C ALA A 130 10.64 -33.21 26.08
N ARG A 131 11.16 -34.45 25.98
CA ARG A 131 12.06 -35.02 27.00
C ARG A 131 13.35 -34.22 27.16
N VAL A 132 13.94 -33.76 26.06
CA VAL A 132 15.14 -32.90 26.10
C VAL A 132 14.82 -31.56 26.78
N LEU A 133 13.67 -30.95 26.47
CA LEU A 133 13.21 -29.72 27.11
C LEU A 133 13.11 -29.87 28.63
N GLU A 134 12.43 -30.92 29.11
CA GLU A 134 12.31 -31.23 30.54
C GLU A 134 13.67 -31.42 31.21
N GLN A 135 14.58 -32.18 30.57
CA GLN A 135 15.94 -32.40 31.06
C GLN A 135 16.75 -31.10 31.16
N LYS A 136 16.65 -30.22 30.16
CA LYS A 136 17.34 -28.91 30.19
C LYS A 136 16.78 -28.02 31.29
N LEU A 137 15.47 -27.92 31.41
CA LEU A 137 14.81 -27.15 32.47
C LEU A 137 15.20 -27.63 33.87
N ALA A 138 15.21 -28.95 34.08
CA ALA A 138 15.70 -29.54 35.33
C ALA A 138 17.19 -29.23 35.59
N GLY A 139 18.04 -29.26 34.55
CA GLY A 139 19.45 -28.89 34.65
C GLY A 139 19.70 -27.44 35.07
N PHE A 140 18.76 -26.53 34.78
CA PHE A 140 18.79 -25.13 35.25
C PHE A 140 18.16 -24.94 36.64
N GLY A 141 17.78 -26.02 37.34
CA GLY A 141 17.15 -25.97 38.65
C GLY A 141 15.67 -25.59 38.61
N VAL A 142 15.02 -25.72 37.45
CA VAL A 142 13.62 -25.35 37.22
C VAL A 142 12.87 -26.57 36.66
N PRO A 143 12.62 -27.62 37.46
CA PRO A 143 11.93 -28.81 36.98
C PRO A 143 10.51 -28.46 36.54
N ALA A 144 10.11 -28.94 35.35
CA ALA A 144 8.77 -28.81 34.81
C ALA A 144 8.47 -30.01 33.90
N GLN A 145 7.20 -30.39 33.79
CA GLN A 145 6.75 -31.51 32.98
C GLN A 145 5.93 -31.02 31.79
N VAL A 146 6.17 -31.57 30.60
CA VAL A 146 5.36 -31.32 29.41
C VAL A 146 4.06 -32.11 29.53
N ILE A 147 2.95 -31.40 29.65
CA ILE A 147 1.60 -31.99 29.77
C ILE A 147 0.89 -32.08 28.42
N ALA A 148 1.26 -31.22 27.47
CA ALA A 148 0.69 -31.23 26.11
C ALA A 148 1.64 -30.56 25.12
N MET A 149 1.50 -30.94 23.84
CA MET A 149 2.23 -30.36 22.72
C MET A 149 1.24 -29.97 21.63
N GLN A 150 1.47 -28.82 21.02
CA GLN A 150 0.70 -28.35 19.88
C GLN A 150 1.66 -27.96 18.75
N PRO A 151 1.90 -28.87 17.78
CA PRO A 151 2.76 -28.57 16.64
C PRO A 151 2.08 -27.58 15.69
N GLY A 152 2.84 -26.57 15.28
CA GLY A 152 2.46 -25.59 14.27
C GLY A 152 3.38 -25.62 13.07
N PRO A 153 3.14 -24.78 12.04
CA PRO A 153 3.95 -24.75 10.83
C PRO A 153 5.38 -24.23 11.06
N VAL A 154 5.56 -23.27 11.96
CA VAL A 154 6.85 -22.58 12.19
C VAL A 154 7.43 -22.87 13.57
N VAL A 155 6.57 -23.01 14.57
CA VAL A 155 6.91 -23.26 15.97
C VAL A 155 6.03 -24.40 16.51
N THR A 156 6.49 -25.05 17.55
CA THR A 156 5.68 -25.96 18.38
C THR A 156 5.52 -25.34 19.75
N LEU A 157 4.28 -25.32 20.26
CA LEU A 157 3.97 -24.92 21.63
C LEU A 157 4.04 -26.14 22.55
N TYR A 158 4.92 -26.10 23.54
CA TYR A 158 4.99 -27.07 24.63
C TYR A 158 4.32 -26.47 25.86
N LYS A 159 3.26 -27.10 26.34
CA LYS A 159 2.60 -26.72 27.59
C LYS A 159 3.26 -27.46 28.74
N LEU A 160 3.69 -26.72 29.74
CA LEU A 160 4.43 -27.21 30.88
C LEU A 160 3.65 -26.97 32.17
N GLU A 161 3.68 -27.96 33.04
CA GLU A 161 3.33 -27.83 34.45
C GLU A 161 4.62 -27.63 35.25
N PRO A 162 4.83 -26.46 35.90
CA PRO A 162 5.98 -26.23 36.76
C PRO A 162 5.97 -27.17 37.98
N GLY A 163 7.14 -27.67 38.36
CA GLY A 163 7.28 -28.47 39.58
C GLY A 163 6.99 -27.67 40.85
N GLU A 164 6.80 -28.37 41.97
CA GLU A 164 6.55 -27.73 43.26
C GLU A 164 7.63 -26.71 43.62
N ARG A 165 7.23 -25.52 44.09
CA ARG A 165 8.10 -24.39 44.48
C ARG A 165 8.84 -23.69 43.33
N VAL A 166 8.59 -24.06 42.07
CA VAL A 166 9.08 -23.30 40.91
C VAL A 166 8.22 -22.06 40.70
N LYS A 167 8.84 -20.88 40.71
CA LYS A 167 8.15 -19.63 40.34
C LYS A 167 8.12 -19.50 38.83
N VAL A 168 6.97 -19.08 38.29
CA VAL A 168 6.80 -18.82 36.85
C VAL A 168 7.87 -17.86 36.30
N SER A 169 8.26 -16.84 37.08
CA SER A 169 9.32 -15.90 36.69
C SER A 169 10.69 -16.58 36.44
N GLN A 170 10.98 -17.67 37.15
CA GLN A 170 12.22 -18.43 36.92
C GLN A 170 12.21 -19.09 35.54
N ILE A 171 11.07 -19.63 35.09
CA ILE A 171 10.93 -20.20 33.74
C ILE A 171 11.05 -19.10 32.68
N VAL A 172 10.35 -17.98 32.88
CA VAL A 172 10.36 -16.87 31.90
C VAL A 172 11.77 -16.29 31.71
N ASN A 173 12.53 -16.17 32.79
CA ASN A 173 13.89 -15.62 32.76
C ASN A 173 14.93 -16.56 32.12
N LEU A 174 14.60 -17.84 31.89
CA LEU A 174 15.48 -18.81 31.23
C LEU A 174 15.37 -18.78 29.70
N ALA A 175 14.64 -17.84 29.10
CA ALA A 175 14.37 -17.84 27.66
C ALA A 175 15.65 -17.92 26.79
N ASP A 176 16.64 -17.08 27.07
CA ASP A 176 17.89 -17.04 26.30
C ASP A 176 18.78 -18.26 26.56
N ASP A 177 18.92 -18.66 27.83
CA ASP A 177 19.71 -19.84 28.23
C ASP A 177 19.11 -21.13 27.65
N LEU A 178 17.78 -21.23 27.64
CA LEU A 178 17.07 -22.37 27.08
C LEU A 178 17.18 -22.38 25.55
N ALA A 179 17.07 -21.22 24.89
CA ALA A 179 17.30 -21.12 23.45
C ALA A 179 18.71 -21.62 23.07
N LEU A 180 19.73 -21.21 23.83
CA LEU A 180 21.10 -21.69 23.66
C LEU A 180 21.22 -23.21 23.90
N ALA A 181 20.65 -23.71 25.00
CA ALA A 181 20.73 -25.13 25.36
C ALA A 181 20.01 -26.06 24.36
N LEU A 182 18.94 -25.56 23.73
CA LEU A 182 18.18 -26.27 22.70
C LEU A 182 18.71 -26.04 21.28
N ARG A 183 19.73 -25.18 21.11
CA ARG A 183 20.24 -24.76 19.79
C ARG A 183 19.15 -24.14 18.91
N ALA A 184 18.22 -23.42 19.53
CA ALA A 184 17.17 -22.68 18.86
C ALA A 184 17.60 -21.22 18.67
N PRO A 185 17.16 -20.54 17.59
CA PRO A 185 17.49 -19.13 17.37
C PRO A 185 16.85 -18.21 18.42
N ALA A 186 15.68 -18.58 18.93
CA ALA A 186 14.99 -17.92 20.03
C ALA A 186 13.91 -18.88 20.57
N VAL A 187 13.49 -18.66 21.81
CA VAL A 187 12.37 -19.34 22.45
C VAL A 187 11.44 -18.29 23.01
N ARG A 188 10.12 -18.45 22.84
CA ARG A 188 9.13 -17.52 23.40
C ARG A 188 8.38 -18.16 24.56
N MET A 189 8.34 -17.44 25.67
CA MET A 189 7.64 -17.83 26.89
C MET A 189 6.24 -17.22 26.90
N LEU A 190 5.22 -18.05 27.16
CA LEU A 190 3.83 -17.67 27.37
C LEU A 190 3.46 -18.06 28.80
N ALA A 191 3.49 -17.12 29.73
CA ALA A 191 3.31 -17.44 31.13
C ALA A 191 2.47 -16.37 31.88
N PRO A 192 1.40 -16.77 32.59
CA PRO A 192 0.68 -18.05 32.48
C PRO A 192 -0.11 -18.15 31.17
N ILE A 193 -0.47 -19.35 30.74
CA ILE A 193 -1.46 -19.53 29.67
C ILE A 193 -2.84 -19.09 30.20
N PRO A 194 -3.55 -18.17 29.53
CA PRO A 194 -4.85 -17.70 30.01
C PRO A 194 -5.84 -18.85 30.19
N GLY A 195 -6.39 -18.99 31.41
CA GLY A 195 -7.37 -20.02 31.74
C GLY A 195 -6.77 -21.40 32.08
N GLU A 196 -5.45 -21.55 32.08
CA GLU A 196 -4.78 -22.83 32.39
C GLU A 196 -3.68 -22.63 33.46
N ALA A 197 -3.49 -23.62 34.33
CA ALA A 197 -2.41 -23.64 35.33
C ALA A 197 -1.08 -24.12 34.70
N ALA A 198 -0.73 -23.56 33.53
CA ALA A 198 0.40 -24.03 32.72
C ALA A 198 1.21 -22.87 32.15
N VAL A 199 2.47 -23.15 31.83
CA VAL A 199 3.39 -22.26 31.12
C VAL A 199 3.61 -22.80 29.71
N GLY A 200 3.43 -21.96 28.70
CA GLY A 200 3.70 -22.29 27.31
C GLY A 200 5.12 -21.90 26.91
N ILE A 201 5.81 -22.79 26.19
CA ILE A 201 7.08 -22.49 25.54
C ILE A 201 6.94 -22.75 24.04
N GLU A 202 7.04 -21.71 23.23
CA GLU A 202 7.09 -21.83 21.77
C GLU A 202 8.54 -22.02 21.32
N ILE A 203 8.82 -23.17 20.70
CA ILE A 203 10.15 -23.52 20.20
C ILE A 203 10.06 -23.62 18.67
N PRO A 204 10.97 -22.95 17.92
CA PRO A 204 11.05 -23.09 16.47
C PRO A 204 11.23 -24.53 16.01
N ASN A 205 10.48 -24.93 14.99
CA ASN A 205 10.62 -26.24 14.38
C ASN A 205 11.96 -26.35 13.64
N GLY A 206 12.54 -27.55 13.62
CA GLY A 206 13.76 -27.81 12.84
C GLY A 206 13.57 -27.63 11.34
N LYS A 207 12.37 -27.93 10.82
CA LYS A 207 11.94 -27.62 9.46
C LYS A 207 10.71 -26.71 9.55
N ARG A 208 10.84 -25.46 9.10
CA ARG A 208 9.72 -24.51 9.04
C ARG A 208 8.94 -24.74 7.75
N GLU A 209 7.63 -24.80 7.86
CA GLU A 209 6.73 -24.91 6.71
C GLU A 209 6.37 -23.51 6.19
N PRO A 210 6.60 -23.20 4.91
CA PRO A 210 6.08 -21.98 4.31
C PRO A 210 4.55 -21.97 4.34
N VAL A 211 3.96 -20.81 4.68
CA VAL A 211 2.52 -20.59 4.58
C VAL A 211 2.22 -19.99 3.21
N TYR A 212 1.40 -20.66 2.42
CA TYR A 212 1.13 -20.26 1.03
C TYR A 212 -0.07 -19.31 0.99
N LEU A 213 -0.02 -18.26 0.17
CA LEU A 213 -1.18 -17.37 0.04
C LEU A 213 -2.38 -18.13 -0.56
N ARG A 214 -2.14 -19.01 -1.53
CA ARG A 214 -3.20 -19.76 -2.22
C ARG A 214 -4.07 -20.56 -1.26
N GLU A 215 -3.48 -21.26 -0.29
CA GLU A 215 -4.26 -22.03 0.68
C GLU A 215 -5.18 -21.14 1.53
N LEU A 216 -4.73 -19.92 1.88
CA LEU A 216 -5.53 -18.97 2.65
C LEU A 216 -6.68 -18.39 1.82
N LEU A 217 -6.47 -18.14 0.52
CA LEU A 217 -7.51 -17.59 -0.35
C LEU A 217 -8.47 -18.67 -0.88
N THR A 218 -8.07 -19.94 -0.85
CA THR A 218 -8.91 -21.08 -1.27
C THR A 218 -9.93 -21.47 -0.20
N ALA A 219 -9.68 -21.12 1.07
CA ALA A 219 -10.58 -21.43 2.18
C ALA A 219 -11.98 -20.83 1.97
N GLU A 220 -13.00 -21.59 2.33
CA GLU A 220 -14.40 -21.20 2.14
C GLU A 220 -14.78 -19.99 3.01
N GLU A 221 -14.20 -19.89 4.20
CA GLU A 221 -14.36 -18.76 5.11
C GLU A 221 -13.90 -17.45 4.46
N PHE A 222 -12.75 -17.46 3.79
CA PHE A 222 -12.26 -16.30 3.05
C PHE A 222 -13.17 -15.95 1.87
N LYS A 223 -13.57 -16.94 1.06
CA LYS A 223 -14.44 -16.71 -0.10
C LYS A 223 -15.78 -16.12 0.32
N LYS A 224 -16.39 -16.65 1.39
CA LYS A 224 -17.69 -16.22 1.91
C LYS A 224 -17.65 -14.93 2.71
N ALA A 225 -16.47 -14.46 3.12
CA ALA A 225 -16.35 -13.17 3.80
C ALA A 225 -16.95 -12.05 2.96
N ALA A 226 -17.87 -11.27 3.54
CA ALA A 226 -18.64 -10.26 2.82
C ALA A 226 -17.82 -8.99 2.49
N SER A 227 -16.82 -8.67 3.31
CA SER A 227 -16.02 -7.46 3.11
C SER A 227 -15.05 -7.63 1.93
N PRO A 228 -15.02 -6.69 0.97
CA PRO A 228 -13.99 -6.68 -0.08
C PRO A 228 -12.61 -6.30 0.45
N LEU A 229 -12.53 -5.87 1.72
CA LEU A 229 -11.30 -5.50 2.44
C LEU A 229 -10.82 -6.60 3.40
N THR A 230 -11.35 -7.83 3.28
CA THR A 230 -10.79 -9.00 3.97
C THR A 230 -9.42 -9.35 3.41
N VAL A 231 -8.41 -9.42 4.28
CA VAL A 231 -7.01 -9.71 3.95
C VAL A 231 -6.52 -10.95 4.68
N ALA A 232 -5.74 -11.79 4.00
CA ALA A 232 -5.06 -12.93 4.59
C ALA A 232 -3.81 -12.46 5.36
N LEU A 233 -3.69 -12.86 6.62
CA LEU A 233 -2.53 -12.54 7.46
C LEU A 233 -1.55 -13.71 7.55
N GLY A 234 -2.04 -14.95 7.47
CA GLY A 234 -1.22 -16.15 7.59
C GLY A 234 -1.95 -17.28 8.29
N LYS A 235 -1.20 -18.03 9.10
CA LYS A 235 -1.72 -19.04 10.02
C LYS A 235 -1.30 -18.71 11.45
N ASP A 236 -2.12 -19.11 12.40
CA ASP A 236 -1.75 -19.07 13.82
C ASP A 236 -0.74 -20.17 14.17
N ILE A 237 -0.34 -20.24 15.44
CA ILE A 237 0.58 -21.26 15.94
C ILE A 237 0.03 -22.69 15.86
N ALA A 238 -1.29 -22.86 15.67
CA ALA A 238 -1.93 -24.16 15.46
C ALA A 238 -2.02 -24.54 13.97
N GLY A 239 -1.57 -23.65 13.07
CA GLY A 239 -1.70 -23.82 11.63
C GLY A 239 -3.09 -23.48 11.08
N ARG A 240 -3.98 -22.88 11.89
CA ARG A 240 -5.30 -22.45 11.44
C ARG A 240 -5.17 -21.14 10.67
N PRO A 241 -5.84 -20.99 9.52
CA PRO A 241 -5.74 -19.77 8.73
C PRO A 241 -6.34 -18.57 9.49
N VAL A 242 -5.71 -17.41 9.31
CA VAL A 242 -6.09 -16.16 9.96
C VAL A 242 -6.27 -15.07 8.90
N TRP A 243 -7.42 -14.43 8.96
CA TRP A 243 -7.78 -13.27 8.14
C TRP A 243 -8.17 -12.10 9.05
N ALA A 244 -8.12 -10.90 8.49
CA ALA A 244 -8.64 -9.69 9.13
C ALA A 244 -9.47 -8.88 8.13
N ASP A 245 -10.43 -8.12 8.63
CA ASP A 245 -11.18 -7.15 7.82
C ASP A 245 -10.68 -5.74 8.10
N LEU A 246 -10.08 -5.09 7.10
CA LEU A 246 -9.60 -3.71 7.25
C LEU A 246 -10.75 -2.71 7.42
N ALA A 247 -11.99 -3.05 7.06
CA ALA A 247 -13.13 -2.18 7.35
C ALA A 247 -13.45 -2.13 8.86
N ALA A 248 -13.30 -3.28 9.55
CA ALA A 248 -13.48 -3.37 11.00
C ALA A 248 -12.28 -2.82 11.78
N MET A 249 -11.10 -2.77 11.14
CA MET A 249 -9.87 -2.16 11.65
C MET A 249 -9.48 -0.99 10.73
N PRO A 250 -10.17 0.16 10.82
CA PRO A 250 -10.19 1.18 9.76
C PRO A 250 -8.79 1.71 9.40
N HIS A 251 -7.85 1.60 10.33
CA HIS A 251 -6.44 1.88 10.10
C HIS A 251 -5.56 0.78 10.72
N LEU A 252 -4.46 0.46 10.03
CA LEU A 252 -3.49 -0.55 10.45
C LEU A 252 -2.07 0.05 10.39
N LEU A 253 -1.28 -0.18 11.43
CA LEU A 253 0.15 0.12 11.46
C LEU A 253 0.94 -1.19 11.33
N ILE A 254 1.85 -1.26 10.35
CA ILE A 254 2.76 -2.40 10.16
C ILE A 254 4.20 -1.95 10.36
N ALA A 255 4.89 -2.53 11.34
CA ALA A 255 6.29 -2.26 11.65
C ALA A 255 7.10 -3.56 11.72
N GLY A 256 8.37 -3.49 11.31
CA GLY A 256 9.29 -4.63 11.31
C GLY A 256 10.62 -4.25 10.69
N ALA A 257 11.70 -4.87 11.18
CA ALA A 257 13.05 -4.70 10.62
C ALA A 257 13.15 -5.32 9.21
N THR A 258 14.17 -4.94 8.45
CA THR A 258 14.43 -5.53 7.12
C THR A 258 14.58 -7.06 7.23
N GLY A 259 13.96 -7.80 6.31
CA GLY A 259 14.00 -9.27 6.30
C GLY A 259 13.00 -9.97 7.23
N THR A 260 12.22 -9.24 8.02
CA THR A 260 11.20 -9.84 8.92
C THR A 260 9.89 -10.20 8.24
N GLY A 261 9.75 -9.93 6.94
CA GLY A 261 8.56 -10.27 6.14
C GLY A 261 7.52 -9.17 6.00
N LYS A 262 7.81 -7.92 6.44
CA LYS A 262 6.90 -6.77 6.30
C LYS A 262 6.38 -6.58 4.87
N SER A 263 7.29 -6.57 3.89
CA SER A 263 6.92 -6.35 2.49
C SER A 263 6.05 -7.49 1.97
N VAL A 264 6.41 -8.73 2.28
CA VAL A 264 5.64 -9.93 1.93
C VAL A 264 4.21 -9.85 2.49
N LEU A 265 4.04 -9.41 3.74
CA LEU A 265 2.71 -9.18 4.34
C LEU A 265 1.92 -8.12 3.57
N ILE A 266 2.53 -6.99 3.22
CA ILE A 266 1.87 -5.94 2.42
C ILE A 266 1.42 -6.51 1.07
N HIS A 267 2.26 -7.30 0.39
CA HIS A 267 1.88 -7.95 -0.86
C HIS A 267 0.76 -8.96 -0.69
N ALA A 268 0.78 -9.78 0.37
CA ALA A 268 -0.29 -10.73 0.67
C ALA A 268 -1.63 -10.02 0.92
N MET A 269 -1.62 -8.89 1.63
CA MET A 269 -2.81 -8.07 1.85
C MET A 269 -3.35 -7.46 0.56
N LEU A 270 -2.48 -6.83 -0.25
CA LEU A 270 -2.89 -6.26 -1.54
C LEU A 270 -3.43 -7.34 -2.48
N ALA A 271 -2.74 -8.47 -2.58
CA ALA A 271 -3.20 -9.61 -3.38
C ALA A 271 -4.55 -10.13 -2.88
N SER A 272 -4.75 -10.26 -1.56
CA SER A 272 -6.05 -10.69 -1.00
C SER A 272 -7.21 -9.83 -1.51
N ILE A 273 -7.03 -8.51 -1.55
CA ILE A 273 -8.03 -7.58 -2.07
C ILE A 273 -8.16 -7.75 -3.60
N LEU A 274 -7.07 -7.85 -4.34
CA LEU A 274 -7.10 -8.02 -5.80
C LEU A 274 -7.79 -9.31 -6.26
N PHE A 275 -7.70 -10.39 -5.48
CA PHE A 275 -8.40 -11.65 -5.73
C PHE A 275 -9.88 -11.61 -5.31
N LYS A 276 -10.31 -10.61 -4.53
CA LYS A 276 -11.64 -10.56 -3.93
C LYS A 276 -12.51 -9.40 -4.44
N ALA A 277 -11.90 -8.30 -4.84
CA ALA A 277 -12.58 -7.05 -5.15
C ALA A 277 -12.21 -6.52 -6.54
N THR A 278 -13.21 -6.05 -7.25
CA THR A 278 -13.04 -5.32 -8.51
C THR A 278 -12.61 -3.87 -8.25
N ALA A 279 -12.13 -3.20 -9.30
CA ALA A 279 -11.73 -1.78 -9.21
C ALA A 279 -12.91 -0.82 -8.94
N ASP A 280 -14.16 -1.27 -9.08
CA ASP A 280 -15.33 -0.47 -8.73
C ASP A 280 -15.70 -0.62 -7.24
N GLU A 281 -15.29 -1.71 -6.59
CA GLU A 281 -15.49 -1.96 -5.17
C GLU A 281 -14.37 -1.36 -4.31
N VAL A 282 -13.11 -1.55 -4.74
CA VAL A 282 -11.93 -1.07 -3.99
C VAL A 282 -10.97 -0.31 -4.89
N ARG A 283 -10.47 0.81 -4.37
CA ARG A 283 -9.51 1.69 -5.02
C ARG A 283 -8.30 1.91 -4.14
N PHE A 284 -7.12 1.98 -4.76
CA PHE A 284 -5.85 2.17 -4.07
C PHE A 284 -5.20 3.51 -4.38
N ILE A 285 -4.58 4.08 -3.36
CA ILE A 285 -3.50 5.06 -3.48
C ILE A 285 -2.29 4.39 -2.84
N LEU A 286 -1.32 4.00 -3.68
CA LEU A 286 -0.08 3.38 -3.20
C LEU A 286 1.03 4.44 -3.17
N ILE A 287 1.71 4.55 -2.03
CA ILE A 287 2.78 5.52 -1.80
C ILE A 287 4.05 4.74 -1.47
N ASP A 288 5.06 4.84 -2.32
CA ASP A 288 6.34 4.15 -2.17
C ASP A 288 7.50 5.12 -2.47
N PRO A 289 7.91 5.94 -1.48
CA PRO A 289 8.93 6.95 -1.69
C PRO A 289 10.32 6.37 -1.87
N LYS A 290 10.52 5.08 -1.57
CA LYS A 290 11.80 4.39 -1.73
C LYS A 290 11.88 3.59 -3.03
N MET A 291 10.76 3.45 -3.75
CA MET A 291 10.65 2.67 -4.99
C MET A 291 11.10 1.20 -4.84
N LEU A 292 10.80 0.58 -3.70
CA LEU A 292 11.32 -0.76 -3.38
C LEU A 292 10.27 -1.86 -3.56
N GLU A 293 9.01 -1.59 -3.26
CA GLU A 293 8.04 -2.65 -3.00
C GLU A 293 6.80 -2.53 -3.90
N LEU A 294 6.26 -1.32 -4.09
CA LEU A 294 4.91 -1.16 -4.65
C LEU A 294 4.89 -0.81 -6.14
N SER A 295 6.04 -0.54 -6.75
CA SER A 295 6.15 -0.20 -8.18
C SER A 295 5.63 -1.32 -9.10
N VAL A 296 5.64 -2.57 -8.64
CA VAL A 296 5.08 -3.73 -9.35
C VAL A 296 3.58 -3.62 -9.61
N TYR A 297 2.86 -2.80 -8.83
CA TYR A 297 1.42 -2.58 -8.99
C TYR A 297 1.09 -1.47 -9.98
N GLU A 298 2.08 -0.82 -10.60
CA GLU A 298 1.83 0.24 -11.57
C GLU A 298 0.91 -0.24 -12.71
N GLY A 299 -0.12 0.55 -13.02
CA GLY A 299 -1.05 0.28 -14.10
C GLY A 299 -2.22 -0.67 -13.77
N ILE A 300 -2.33 -1.23 -12.57
CA ILE A 300 -3.53 -1.99 -12.18
C ILE A 300 -4.77 -1.08 -12.18
N PRO A 301 -5.96 -1.59 -12.54
CA PRO A 301 -7.17 -0.77 -12.64
C PRO A 301 -7.65 -0.20 -11.31
N HIS A 302 -7.26 -0.80 -10.19
CA HIS A 302 -7.62 -0.34 -8.84
C HIS A 302 -6.92 0.96 -8.44
N LEU A 303 -5.82 1.33 -9.09
CA LEU A 303 -5.11 2.57 -8.77
C LEU A 303 -5.93 3.81 -9.15
N LEU A 304 -6.01 4.77 -8.22
CA LEU A 304 -6.56 6.12 -8.48
C LEU A 304 -5.52 7.04 -9.13
N VAL A 305 -4.25 6.81 -8.78
CA VAL A 305 -3.06 7.48 -9.28
C VAL A 305 -1.99 6.45 -9.57
N PRO A 306 -1.05 6.74 -10.50
CA PRO A 306 0.24 6.05 -10.53
C PRO A 306 0.85 5.96 -9.12
N VAL A 307 1.63 4.92 -8.87
CA VAL A 307 2.31 4.72 -7.59
C VAL A 307 3.10 5.99 -7.25
N VAL A 308 2.81 6.55 -6.08
CA VAL A 308 3.33 7.86 -5.68
C VAL A 308 4.73 7.68 -5.10
N MET A 309 5.73 8.19 -5.81
CA MET A 309 7.13 8.07 -5.43
C MET A 309 7.68 9.36 -4.81
N GLU A 310 7.13 10.52 -5.18
CA GLU A 310 7.58 11.81 -4.65
C GLU A 310 6.83 12.18 -3.35
N VAL A 311 7.57 12.60 -2.32
CA VAL A 311 7.03 12.92 -1.00
C VAL A 311 6.02 14.07 -1.06
N GLU A 312 6.26 15.07 -1.90
CA GLU A 312 5.35 16.20 -2.09
C GLU A 312 4.01 15.75 -2.70
N LYS A 313 4.04 14.76 -3.59
CA LYS A 313 2.83 14.18 -4.18
C LYS A 313 2.11 13.27 -3.20
N ALA A 314 2.83 12.61 -2.29
CA ALA A 314 2.23 11.81 -1.23
C ALA A 314 1.36 12.69 -0.32
N ALA A 315 1.88 13.84 0.10
CA ALA A 315 1.11 14.83 0.87
C ALA A 315 -0.15 15.29 0.11
N ALA A 316 -0.01 15.60 -1.18
CA ALA A 316 -1.15 16.00 -2.01
C ALA A 316 -2.22 14.88 -2.15
N ALA A 317 -1.80 13.62 -2.24
CA ALA A 317 -2.71 12.48 -2.31
C ALA A 317 -3.50 12.28 -1.00
N LEU A 318 -2.85 12.49 0.16
CA LEU A 318 -3.52 12.45 1.47
C LEU A 318 -4.51 13.60 1.65
N VAL A 319 -4.15 14.82 1.25
CA VAL A 319 -5.07 15.97 1.26
C VAL A 319 -6.28 15.70 0.36
N TRP A 320 -6.07 15.11 -0.81
CA TRP A 320 -7.18 14.68 -1.67
C TRP A 320 -8.06 13.63 -0.99
N ALA A 321 -7.47 12.63 -0.32
CA ALA A 321 -8.22 11.59 0.39
C ALA A 321 -9.09 12.19 1.52
N MET A 322 -8.58 13.18 2.25
CA MET A 322 -9.38 13.92 3.23
C MET A 322 -10.58 14.64 2.59
N GLY A 323 -10.38 15.31 1.46
CA GLY A 323 -11.47 15.96 0.72
C GLY A 323 -12.52 14.97 0.21
N GLU A 324 -12.10 13.78 -0.23
CA GLU A 324 -13.01 12.70 -0.62
C GLU A 324 -13.82 12.17 0.56
N VAL A 325 -13.20 12.04 1.75
CA VAL A 325 -13.93 11.68 2.99
C VAL A 325 -15.01 12.73 3.28
N GLU A 326 -14.66 14.02 3.30
CA GLU A 326 -15.64 15.10 3.53
C GLU A 326 -16.77 15.10 2.50
N ALA A 327 -16.45 14.84 1.23
CA ALA A 327 -17.45 14.78 0.17
C ALA A 327 -18.43 13.61 0.33
N ARG A 328 -17.98 12.47 0.88
CA ARG A 328 -18.83 11.29 1.15
C ARG A 328 -19.69 11.43 2.40
N TYR A 329 -19.28 12.28 3.35
CA TYR A 329 -20.09 12.60 4.53
C TYR A 329 -21.27 13.53 4.24
N ARG A 330 -21.23 14.26 3.11
CA ARG A 330 -22.30 15.16 2.65
C ARG A 330 -23.33 14.42 1.81
#